data_AF-A0A1M3H3M6-F1
#
_entry.id   AF-A0A1M3H3M6-F1
#
_cell.length_a   1.000
_cell.length_b   1.000
_cell.length_c   1.000
_cell.angle_alpha   90.00
_cell.angle_beta   90.00
_cell.angle_gamma   90.00
#
_symmetry.space_group_name_H-M   'P 1'
#
loop_
_entity.id
_entity.type
_entity.pdbx_description
1 polymer ?
#
loop_
_entity_poly.entity_id
_entity_poly.type
_entity_poly.pdbx_seq_one_letter_code
_entity_poly.pdbx_strand_id
1 'polypeptide(L)'
;MIRPRYLLVALLFILSRCAPPRPEDLPPFPVEIDNARDTILHTPNGALIHISPHSLTTSDASRARLIIRQNEDFIDIETAKDQPVTFNETIYVALPTTTSTQNKWLYKGTPDPDGHLRFWKDPHPLFSHPPSKEFLHGKELFSTNCSVCHLLGMRFEMNLLPTATQRHDRQWLRAFTRNSEKLRASGDQYTNALYNQFNKVVMPAFPHLSDADIDDIYRYIDEDAFRRHPPFSDSVLQNHPNDYYQFPINAPGWYHVDTRPPSHP
;
A
#
# COMPACT_ATOMS: atom_id res chain seq x y z
N MET A 1 -36.70 8.70 -40.25
CA MET A 1 -35.34 9.01 -40.71
C MET A 1 -34.61 9.79 -39.62
N ILE A 2 -33.86 9.10 -38.76
CA ILE A 2 -33.06 9.71 -37.69
C ILE A 2 -31.63 9.84 -38.23
N ARG A 3 -31.06 11.05 -38.22
CA ARG A 3 -29.76 11.37 -38.83
C ARG A 3 -28.60 10.65 -38.12
N PRO A 4 -27.64 10.05 -38.83
CA PRO A 4 -26.58 9.20 -38.26
C PRO A 4 -25.41 9.96 -37.60
N ARG A 5 -25.55 11.26 -37.31
CA ARG A 5 -24.43 12.10 -36.82
C ARG A 5 -24.20 12.06 -35.30
N TYR A 6 -25.11 11.50 -34.52
CA TYR A 6 -24.99 11.49 -33.05
C TYR A 6 -24.39 10.20 -32.46
N LEU A 7 -24.21 9.14 -33.26
CA LEU A 7 -23.68 7.87 -32.76
C LEU A 7 -22.14 7.87 -32.65
N LEU A 8 -21.45 8.74 -33.40
CA LEU A 8 -19.98 8.80 -33.40
C LEU A 8 -19.41 9.58 -32.19
N VAL A 9 -20.15 10.53 -31.64
CA VAL A 9 -19.70 11.32 -30.47
C VAL A 9 -19.90 10.53 -29.17
N ALA A 10 -20.94 9.68 -29.09
CA ALA A 10 -21.16 8.82 -27.93
C ALA A 10 -20.14 7.67 -27.83
N LEU A 11 -19.61 7.17 -28.96
CA LEU A 11 -18.60 6.10 -28.95
C LEU A 11 -17.21 6.58 -28.53
N LEU A 12 -16.84 7.84 -28.80
CA LEU A 12 -15.57 8.43 -28.33
C LEU A 12 -15.55 8.67 -26.81
N PHE A 13 -16.72 8.85 -26.18
CA PHE A 13 -16.84 9.00 -24.73
C PHE A 13 -16.77 7.66 -23.97
N ILE A 14 -17.05 6.54 -24.62
CA ILE A 14 -17.02 5.21 -23.99
C ILE A 14 -15.60 4.62 -24.04
N LEU A 15 -14.80 4.95 -25.05
CA LEU A 15 -13.40 4.48 -25.18
C LEU A 15 -12.38 5.32 -24.39
N SER A 16 -12.75 6.52 -23.92
CA SER A 16 -11.85 7.40 -23.15
C SER A 16 -11.84 7.16 -21.64
N ARG A 17 -12.61 6.19 -21.12
CA ARG A 17 -12.62 5.83 -19.69
C ARG A 17 -11.53 4.81 -19.30
N CYS A 18 -10.63 4.43 -20.22
CA CYS A 18 -9.72 3.30 -20.00
C CYS A 18 -8.37 3.67 -19.36
N ALA A 19 -7.98 4.94 -19.32
CA ALA A 19 -6.72 5.36 -18.71
C ALA A 19 -7.00 6.35 -17.56
N PRO A 20 -6.43 6.12 -16.36
CA PRO A 20 -6.45 7.11 -15.29
C PRO A 20 -5.83 8.43 -15.79
N PRO A 21 -6.33 9.60 -15.32
CA PRO A 21 -5.79 10.90 -15.75
C PRO A 21 -4.32 10.99 -15.37
N ARG A 22 -3.54 11.74 -16.15
CA ARG A 22 -2.15 11.99 -15.78
C ARG A 22 -2.14 12.94 -14.59
N PRO A 23 -1.23 12.79 -13.61
CA PRO A 23 -1.21 13.66 -12.45
C PRO A 23 -1.02 15.11 -12.84
N GLU A 24 -0.23 15.42 -13.87
CA GLU A 24 -0.06 16.79 -14.33
C GLU A 24 -1.37 17.45 -14.81
N ASP A 25 -2.40 16.66 -15.11
CA ASP A 25 -3.73 17.14 -15.47
C ASP A 25 -4.59 17.46 -14.22
N LEU A 26 -4.14 17.09 -13.01
CA LEU A 26 -4.78 17.36 -11.73
C LEU A 26 -4.17 18.60 -11.05
N PRO A 27 -4.96 19.39 -10.30
CA PRO A 27 -4.47 20.58 -9.63
C PRO A 27 -3.43 20.22 -8.54
N PRO A 28 -2.25 20.87 -8.53
CA PRO A 28 -1.24 20.64 -7.51
C PRO A 28 -1.65 21.26 -6.17
N PHE A 29 -1.43 20.52 -5.10
CA PHE A 29 -1.57 20.96 -3.72
C PHE A 29 -0.19 20.93 -3.04
N PRO A 30 0.58 22.04 -3.10
CA PRO A 30 1.87 22.12 -2.45
C PRO A 30 1.70 22.22 -0.93
N VAL A 31 2.50 21.45 -0.20
CA VAL A 31 2.47 21.39 1.26
C VAL A 31 3.87 21.43 1.84
N GLU A 32 3.98 22.07 3.00
CA GLU A 32 5.21 22.16 3.78
C GLU A 32 4.97 21.49 5.13
N ILE A 33 5.78 20.47 5.43
CA ILE A 33 5.59 19.58 6.58
C ILE A 33 6.76 19.79 7.54
N ASP A 34 6.47 20.02 8.82
CA ASP A 34 7.49 20.07 9.86
C ASP A 34 7.91 18.65 10.26
N ASN A 35 9.12 18.24 9.90
CA ASN A 35 9.62 16.89 10.12
C ASN A 35 9.79 16.57 11.61
N ALA A 36 9.73 17.54 12.52
CA ALA A 36 9.80 17.31 13.96
C ALA A 36 8.43 17.01 14.60
N ARG A 37 7.33 17.06 13.85
CA ARG A 37 5.97 16.96 14.37
C ARG A 37 5.17 15.87 13.67
N ASP A 38 4.27 15.28 14.44
CA ASP A 38 3.24 14.41 13.91
C ASP A 38 2.23 15.26 13.14
N THR A 39 2.01 14.92 11.88
CA THR A 39 1.22 15.75 10.96
C THR A 39 0.13 14.91 10.31
N ILE A 40 -1.12 15.35 10.45
CA ILE A 40 -2.24 14.88 9.64
C ILE A 40 -2.60 15.98 8.64
N LEU A 41 -2.32 15.72 7.37
CA LEU A 41 -2.64 16.63 6.28
C LEU A 41 -4.04 16.33 5.74
N HIS A 42 -4.84 17.38 5.56
CA HIS A 42 -6.12 17.33 4.88
C HIS A 42 -5.98 17.93 3.49
N THR A 43 -6.30 17.14 2.47
CA THR A 43 -6.24 17.58 1.08
C THR A 43 -7.60 18.13 0.61
N PRO A 44 -7.66 18.96 -0.44
CA PRO A 44 -8.92 19.57 -0.90
C PRO A 44 -10.04 18.59 -1.32
N ASN A 45 -9.68 17.42 -1.87
CA ASN A 45 -10.63 16.36 -2.25
C ASN A 45 -10.83 15.31 -1.14
N GLY A 46 -10.45 15.61 0.10
CA GLY A 46 -10.82 14.83 1.28
C GLY A 46 -9.89 13.66 1.64
N ALA A 47 -8.80 13.43 0.91
CA ALA A 47 -7.76 12.51 1.36
C ALA A 47 -7.05 13.05 2.60
N LEU A 48 -6.68 12.12 3.48
CA LEU A 48 -5.90 12.37 4.67
C LEU A 48 -4.53 11.73 4.51
N ILE A 49 -3.47 12.42 4.95
CA ILE A 49 -2.11 11.87 4.93
C ILE A 49 -1.51 12.04 6.31
N HIS A 50 -1.20 10.93 6.98
CA HIS A 50 -0.52 10.92 8.27
C HIS A 50 0.97 10.72 8.07
N ILE A 51 1.75 11.65 8.62
CA ILE A 51 3.20 11.74 8.51
C ILE A 51 3.77 11.83 9.93
N SER A 52 4.36 10.74 10.38
CA SER A 52 5.04 10.67 11.68
C SER A 52 6.27 11.58 11.73
N PRO A 53 6.69 12.06 12.91
CA PRO A 53 7.96 12.78 13.07
C PRO A 53 9.12 11.97 12.49
N HIS A 54 10.04 12.64 11.81
CA HIS A 54 11.28 12.10 11.24
C HIS A 54 11.11 11.03 10.14
N SER A 55 9.88 10.73 9.72
CA SER A 55 9.59 9.84 8.58
C SER A 55 10.15 10.37 7.25
N LEU A 56 10.29 11.70 7.13
CA LEU A 56 10.85 12.40 5.99
C LEU A 56 12.17 13.08 6.35
N THR A 57 13.15 13.02 5.45
CA THR A 57 14.42 13.76 5.55
C THR A 57 14.68 14.59 4.31
N THR A 58 15.30 15.74 4.52
CA THR A 58 15.77 16.64 3.45
C THR A 58 17.21 17.03 3.74
N SER A 59 17.97 17.48 2.74
CA SER A 59 19.39 17.79 2.91
C SER A 59 19.66 18.87 3.96
N ASP A 60 18.81 19.90 4.05
CA ASP A 60 19.14 21.13 4.80
C ASP A 60 17.95 21.76 5.56
N ALA A 61 16.77 21.12 5.58
CA ALA A 61 15.60 21.69 6.22
C ALA A 61 14.93 20.74 7.22
N SER A 62 14.50 21.33 8.34
CA SER A 62 13.55 20.69 9.24
C SER A 62 12.15 20.55 8.62
N ARG A 63 11.94 21.08 7.40
CA ARG A 63 10.67 21.03 6.70
C ARG A 63 10.77 20.35 5.34
N ALA A 64 9.91 19.39 5.08
CA ALA A 64 9.78 18.72 3.79
C ALA A 64 8.71 19.41 2.93
N ARG A 65 9.02 19.64 1.64
CA ARG A 65 8.06 20.17 0.67
C ARG A 65 7.59 19.07 -0.26
N LEU A 66 6.29 18.77 -0.21
CA LEU A 66 5.64 17.81 -1.10
C LEU A 66 4.63 18.52 -1.99
N ILE A 67 4.37 17.96 -3.16
CA ILE A 67 3.31 18.39 -4.08
C ILE A 67 2.36 17.21 -4.24
N ILE A 68 1.12 17.40 -3.82
CA ILE A 68 0.10 16.35 -3.83
C ILE A 68 -0.89 16.63 -4.94
N ARG A 69 -1.25 15.61 -5.70
CA ARG A 69 -2.32 15.67 -6.71
C ARG A 69 -3.24 14.50 -6.51
N GLN A 70 -4.54 14.69 -6.67
CA GLN A 70 -5.50 13.63 -6.35
C GLN A 70 -6.83 13.77 -7.08
N ASN A 71 -7.51 12.63 -7.22
CA ASN A 71 -8.93 12.52 -7.51
C ASN A 71 -9.54 11.42 -6.60
N GLU A 72 -10.72 10.89 -6.94
CA GLU A 72 -11.41 9.88 -6.12
C GLU A 72 -10.66 8.55 -5.98
N ASP A 73 -9.95 8.08 -7.01
CA ASP A 73 -9.28 6.77 -7.03
C ASP A 73 -7.75 6.90 -7.13
N PHE A 74 -7.22 8.12 -7.20
CA PHE A 74 -5.82 8.39 -7.51
C PHE A 74 -5.20 9.40 -6.56
N ILE A 75 -3.96 9.14 -6.14
CA ILE A 75 -3.10 10.11 -5.47
C ILE A 75 -1.66 10.05 -5.99
N ASP A 76 -1.10 11.21 -6.27
CA ASP A 76 0.29 11.44 -6.63
C ASP A 76 0.95 12.29 -5.55
N ILE A 77 2.13 11.86 -5.13
CA ILE A 77 2.95 12.56 -4.15
C ILE A 77 4.34 12.74 -4.75
N GLU A 78 4.67 13.99 -5.07
CA GLU A 78 5.96 14.40 -5.60
C GLU A 78 6.75 15.19 -4.56
N THR A 79 8.07 15.15 -4.66
CA THR A 79 8.95 16.05 -3.90
C THR A 79 9.16 17.34 -4.67
N ALA A 80 9.28 18.47 -3.98
CA ALA A 80 9.63 19.73 -4.64
C ALA A 80 10.98 19.58 -5.39
N LYS A 81 11.03 20.06 -6.64
CA LYS A 81 12.21 19.87 -7.52
C LYS A 81 13.49 20.47 -6.94
N ASP A 82 13.36 21.56 -6.19
CA ASP A 82 14.44 22.27 -5.51
C ASP A 82 14.78 21.69 -4.12
N GLN A 83 14.03 20.70 -3.65
CA GLN A 83 14.24 20.06 -2.35
C GLN A 83 13.90 18.57 -2.40
N PRO A 84 14.89 17.71 -2.73
CA PRO A 84 14.71 16.27 -2.63
C PRO A 84 14.31 15.86 -1.20
N VAL A 85 13.31 14.99 -1.10
CA VAL A 85 12.84 14.43 0.17
C VAL A 85 13.02 12.92 0.15
N THR A 86 13.66 12.36 1.17
CA THR A 86 13.82 10.93 1.37
C THR A 86 12.81 10.43 2.41
N PHE A 87 12.12 9.34 2.07
CA PHE A 87 11.17 8.66 2.94
C PHE A 87 11.93 7.57 3.71
N ASN A 88 12.20 7.82 4.99
CA ASN A 88 12.88 6.87 5.86
C ASN A 88 11.91 5.88 6.49
N GLU A 89 10.69 6.35 6.73
CA GLU A 89 9.59 5.54 7.22
C GLU A 89 8.39 5.68 6.29
N THR A 90 7.48 4.72 6.40
CA THR A 90 6.20 4.74 5.73
C THR A 90 5.35 5.89 6.25
N ILE A 91 4.73 6.64 5.34
CA ILE A 91 3.61 7.53 5.67
C ILE A 91 2.31 6.86 5.25
N TYR A 92 1.19 7.27 5.83
CA TYR A 92 -0.10 6.62 5.59
C TYR A 92 -1.07 7.55 4.90
N VAL A 93 -1.80 7.02 3.92
CA VAL A 93 -2.82 7.75 3.16
C VAL A 93 -4.17 7.12 3.43
N ALA A 94 -5.19 7.96 3.63
CA ALA A 94 -6.59 7.57 3.60
C ALA A 94 -7.26 8.28 2.41
N LEU A 95 -7.67 7.51 1.40
CA LEU A 95 -8.45 8.02 0.27
C LEU A 95 -9.95 7.84 0.51
N PRO A 96 -10.76 8.90 0.39
CA PRO A 96 -12.20 8.79 0.58
C PRO A 96 -12.81 8.03 -0.60
N THR A 97 -13.79 7.17 -0.32
CA THR A 97 -14.55 6.48 -1.36
C THR A 97 -16.04 6.72 -1.21
N THR A 98 -16.69 7.02 -2.34
CA THR A 98 -18.16 7.11 -2.42
C THR A 98 -18.81 5.72 -2.54
N THR A 99 -18.01 4.67 -2.82
CA THR A 99 -18.48 3.30 -2.96
C THR A 99 -17.61 2.35 -2.13
N SER A 100 -18.21 1.72 -1.13
CA SER A 100 -17.58 0.66 -0.35
C SER A 100 -17.61 -0.64 -1.16
N THR A 101 -16.82 -0.71 -2.23
CA THR A 101 -16.64 -1.98 -2.95
C THR A 101 -15.54 -2.76 -2.27
N GLN A 102 -15.88 -3.98 -1.86
CA GLN A 102 -14.89 -4.99 -1.47
C GLN A 102 -14.00 -5.28 -2.70
N ASN A 103 -12.73 -5.62 -2.47
CA ASN A 103 -11.74 -6.01 -3.50
C ASN A 103 -11.11 -4.87 -4.32
N LYS A 104 -10.81 -3.73 -3.70
CA LYS A 104 -9.91 -2.74 -4.32
C LYS A 104 -8.43 -3.07 -4.09
N TRP A 105 -7.63 -2.73 -5.08
CA TRP A 105 -6.19 -2.94 -5.13
C TRP A 105 -5.50 -1.59 -5.30
N LEU A 106 -4.44 -1.39 -4.52
CA LEU A 106 -3.48 -0.32 -4.69
C LEU A 106 -2.46 -0.74 -5.74
N TYR A 107 -2.20 0.14 -6.69
CA TYR A 107 -1.16 0.00 -7.68
C TYR A 107 -0.20 1.15 -7.60
N LYS A 108 1.09 0.86 -7.82
CA LYS A 108 2.12 1.88 -8.00
C LYS A 108 2.39 2.09 -9.49
N GLY A 109 2.26 3.32 -9.94
CA GLY A 109 2.55 3.73 -11.31
C GLY A 109 4.06 3.79 -11.54
N THR A 110 4.53 3.19 -12.63
CA THR A 110 5.89 3.44 -13.15
C THR A 110 5.75 4.16 -14.50
N PRO A 111 6.18 5.42 -14.62
CA PRO A 111 6.13 6.12 -15.90
C PRO A 111 6.97 5.37 -16.94
N ASP A 112 6.43 5.26 -18.15
CA ASP A 112 7.19 4.81 -19.31
C ASP A 112 8.23 5.89 -19.71
N PRO A 113 9.16 5.61 -20.65
CA PRO A 113 10.20 6.56 -21.05
C PRO A 113 9.66 7.91 -21.56
N ASP A 114 8.41 7.95 -22.03
CA ASP A 114 7.73 9.14 -22.53
C ASP A 114 6.95 9.87 -21.42
N GLY A 115 7.02 9.38 -20.18
CA GLY A 115 6.34 9.92 -19.01
C GLY A 115 4.89 9.48 -18.86
N HIS A 116 4.41 8.54 -19.67
CA HIS A 116 3.04 8.03 -19.59
C HIS A 116 2.93 6.84 -18.64
N LEU A 117 1.87 6.81 -17.83
CA LEU A 117 1.49 5.60 -17.10
C LEU A 117 0.64 4.67 -17.95
N ARG A 118 1.30 3.70 -18.57
CA ARG A 118 0.64 2.58 -19.23
C ARG A 118 0.71 1.30 -18.41
N PHE A 119 1.60 1.26 -17.42
CA PHE A 119 1.89 0.06 -16.63
C PHE A 119 1.76 0.33 -15.13
N TRP A 120 0.76 -0.32 -14.53
CA TRP A 120 0.55 -0.37 -13.09
C TRP A 120 1.23 -1.63 -12.56
N LYS A 121 2.06 -1.47 -11.53
CA LYS A 121 2.80 -2.57 -10.91
C LYS A 121 2.43 -2.71 -9.44
N ASP A 122 2.85 -3.84 -8.88
CA ASP A 122 2.78 -4.13 -7.44
C ASP A 122 1.36 -3.99 -6.87
N PRO A 123 0.39 -4.81 -7.33
CA PRO A 123 -0.96 -4.82 -6.77
C PRO A 123 -0.92 -5.20 -5.28
N HIS A 124 -1.38 -4.29 -4.42
CA HIS A 124 -1.55 -4.53 -2.99
C HIS A 124 -3.03 -4.46 -2.62
N PRO A 125 -3.63 -5.48 -2.01
CA PRO A 125 -5.02 -5.39 -1.57
C PRO A 125 -5.15 -4.27 -0.54
N LEU A 126 -6.19 -3.45 -0.69
CA LEU A 126 -6.46 -2.34 0.23
C LEU A 126 -7.27 -2.80 1.44
N PHE A 127 -6.95 -2.22 2.59
CA PHE A 127 -7.64 -2.51 3.84
C PHE A 127 -9.02 -1.86 3.81
N SER A 128 -10.07 -2.67 3.87
CA SER A 128 -11.44 -2.18 4.01
C SER A 128 -11.86 -2.11 5.47
N HIS A 129 -12.69 -1.13 5.78
CA HIS A 129 -13.52 -1.14 6.99
C HIS A 129 -14.98 -1.35 6.55
N PRO A 130 -15.67 -2.43 6.96
CA PRO A 130 -15.27 -3.50 7.88
C PRO A 130 -14.25 -4.52 7.28
N PRO A 131 -13.60 -5.37 8.11
CA PRO A 131 -12.62 -6.35 7.64
C PRO A 131 -13.18 -7.33 6.59
N SER A 132 -12.37 -7.67 5.59
CA SER A 132 -12.75 -8.58 4.51
C SER A 132 -12.83 -10.04 4.97
N LYS A 133 -13.44 -10.91 4.15
CA LYS A 133 -13.46 -12.36 4.40
C LYS A 133 -12.06 -12.94 4.47
N GLU A 134 -11.19 -12.49 3.58
CA GLU A 134 -9.80 -12.92 3.47
C GLU A 134 -8.98 -12.47 4.68
N PHE A 135 -9.24 -11.27 5.24
CA PHE A 135 -8.65 -10.86 6.52
C PHE A 135 -9.02 -11.83 7.65
N LEU A 136 -10.31 -12.19 7.75
CA LEU A 136 -10.78 -13.11 8.79
C LEU A 136 -10.20 -14.51 8.63
N HIS A 137 -10.10 -15.01 7.39
CA HIS A 137 -9.47 -16.27 7.07
C HIS A 137 -7.96 -16.27 7.40
N GLY A 138 -7.25 -15.22 6.99
CA GLY A 138 -5.84 -15.01 7.32
C GLY A 138 -5.57 -14.96 8.82
N LYS A 139 -6.48 -14.33 9.59
CA LYS A 139 -6.42 -14.30 11.06
C LYS A 139 -6.52 -15.70 11.66
N GLU A 140 -7.44 -16.52 11.17
CA GLU A 140 -7.61 -17.91 11.62
C GLU A 140 -6.35 -18.75 11.33
N LEU A 141 -5.84 -18.64 10.10
CA LEU A 141 -4.62 -19.33 9.67
C LEU A 141 -3.39 -18.88 10.47
N PHE A 142 -3.22 -17.57 10.69
CA PHE A 142 -2.13 -17.03 11.50
C PHE A 142 -2.22 -17.50 12.95
N SER A 143 -3.43 -17.46 13.53
CA SER A 143 -3.65 -17.94 14.89
C SER A 143 -3.27 -19.41 15.04
N THR A 144 -3.59 -20.23 14.05
CA THR A 144 -3.33 -21.68 14.07
C THR A 144 -1.87 -22.02 13.83
N ASN A 145 -1.21 -21.33 12.89
CA ASN A 145 0.08 -21.77 12.34
C ASN A 145 1.27 -20.90 12.75
N CYS A 146 1.05 -19.63 13.12
CA CYS A 146 2.12 -18.63 13.26
C CYS A 146 2.22 -18.05 14.67
N SER A 147 1.09 -17.92 15.37
CA SER A 147 0.99 -17.18 16.64
C SER A 147 1.84 -17.76 17.79
N VAL A 148 2.25 -19.03 17.69
CA VAL A 148 3.13 -19.69 18.66
C VAL A 148 4.51 -19.02 18.71
N CYS A 149 5.02 -18.55 17.57
CA CYS A 149 6.35 -17.94 17.47
C CYS A 149 6.31 -16.44 17.12
N HIS A 150 5.18 -15.94 16.61
CA HIS A 150 5.07 -14.59 16.06
C HIS A 150 3.95 -13.79 16.73
N LEU A 151 4.28 -12.58 17.20
CA LEU A 151 3.36 -11.71 17.93
C LEU A 151 3.22 -10.36 17.24
N LEU A 152 2.08 -10.06 16.60
CA LEU A 152 1.92 -8.82 15.82
C LEU A 152 1.89 -7.50 16.63
N GLY A 153 1.82 -7.57 17.96
CA GLY A 153 1.62 -6.40 18.83
C GLY A 153 2.80 -5.92 19.67
N MET A 154 3.99 -6.54 19.57
CA MET A 154 5.14 -6.17 20.41
C MET A 154 6.36 -5.75 19.60
N ARG A 155 7.06 -4.72 20.08
CA ARG A 155 8.43 -4.37 19.69
C ARG A 155 9.39 -5.43 20.24
N PHE A 156 9.33 -6.65 19.73
CA PHE A 156 10.34 -7.67 20.01
C PHE A 156 11.37 -7.64 18.88
N GLU A 157 12.64 -7.92 19.19
CA GLU A 157 13.68 -8.04 18.17
C GLU A 157 13.34 -9.10 17.09
N MET A 158 12.36 -9.98 17.35
CA MET A 158 11.81 -11.00 16.45
C MET A 158 10.60 -10.60 15.59
N ASN A 159 10.15 -9.34 15.62
CA ASN A 159 8.87 -8.99 15.00
C ASN A 159 9.00 -8.21 13.69
N LEU A 160 9.61 -8.87 12.70
CA LEU A 160 9.74 -8.36 11.33
C LEU A 160 8.43 -8.44 10.53
N LEU A 161 7.42 -9.20 10.98
CA LEU A 161 6.23 -9.49 10.15
C LEU A 161 5.43 -8.27 9.68
N PRO A 162 5.16 -7.24 10.50
CA PRO A 162 4.40 -6.05 10.08
C PRO A 162 4.98 -5.30 8.86
N THR A 163 6.23 -5.60 8.49
CA THR A 163 6.96 -4.97 7.38
C THR A 163 7.49 -6.00 6.37
N ALA A 164 7.08 -7.27 6.47
CA ALA A 164 7.55 -8.33 5.58
C ALA A 164 7.18 -8.08 4.12
N THR A 165 5.94 -7.63 3.88
CA THR A 165 5.39 -7.28 2.56
C THR A 165 6.01 -6.02 1.95
N GLN A 166 6.71 -5.23 2.76
CA GLN A 166 7.46 -4.06 2.30
C GLN A 166 8.90 -4.42 1.89
N ARG A 167 9.44 -5.55 2.39
CA ARG A 167 10.82 -5.98 2.12
C ARG A 167 10.94 -7.00 1.00
N HIS A 168 9.89 -7.80 0.77
CA HIS A 168 9.90 -8.86 -0.23
C HIS A 168 8.59 -8.92 -0.98
N ASP A 169 8.67 -9.31 -2.26
CA ASP A 169 7.50 -9.56 -3.09
C ASP A 169 6.72 -10.82 -2.63
N ARG A 170 5.48 -10.95 -3.14
CA ARG A 170 4.58 -12.05 -2.79
C ARG A 170 5.13 -13.42 -3.17
N GLN A 171 5.88 -13.53 -4.27
CA GLN A 171 6.44 -14.81 -4.71
C GLN A 171 7.50 -15.30 -3.72
N TRP A 172 8.40 -14.42 -3.29
CA TRP A 172 9.40 -14.72 -2.29
C TRP A 172 8.74 -15.07 -0.95
N LEU A 173 7.76 -14.28 -0.51
CA LEU A 173 7.04 -14.52 0.75
C LEU A 173 6.29 -15.86 0.76
N ARG A 174 5.66 -16.25 -0.35
CA ARG A 174 5.05 -17.57 -0.51
C ARG A 174 6.08 -18.69 -0.43
N ALA A 175 7.21 -18.54 -1.09
CA ALA A 175 8.29 -19.53 -1.04
C ALA A 175 8.87 -19.67 0.38
N PHE A 176 9.07 -18.55 1.07
CA PHE A 176 9.59 -18.49 2.44
C PHE A 176 8.63 -19.13 3.43
N THR A 177 7.36 -18.73 3.43
CA THR A 177 6.35 -19.31 4.32
C THR A 177 6.15 -20.79 4.05
N ARG A 178 6.19 -21.22 2.78
CA ARG A 178 6.01 -22.63 2.44
C ARG A 178 7.17 -23.50 2.94
N ASN A 179 8.41 -23.04 2.75
CA ASN A 179 9.60 -23.74 3.23
C ASN A 179 10.84 -22.82 3.24
N SER A 180 11.08 -22.14 4.35
CA SER A 180 12.24 -21.25 4.53
C SER A 180 13.58 -22.00 4.50
N GLU A 181 13.64 -23.24 5.02
CA GLU A 181 14.84 -24.08 4.93
C GLU A 181 15.23 -24.39 3.48
N LYS A 182 14.24 -24.57 2.58
CA LYS A 182 14.51 -24.77 1.15
C LYS A 182 15.11 -23.51 0.50
N LEU A 183 14.65 -22.31 0.86
CA LEU A 183 15.26 -21.06 0.40
C LEU A 183 16.67 -20.88 0.98
N ARG A 184 16.86 -21.23 2.25
CA ARG A 184 18.18 -21.20 2.89
C ARG A 184 19.17 -22.11 2.15
N ALA A 185 18.73 -23.34 1.85
CA ALA A 185 19.51 -24.33 1.13
C ALA A 185 19.79 -23.97 -0.33
N SER A 186 18.93 -23.16 -0.98
CA SER A 186 19.22 -22.63 -2.32
C SER A 186 20.26 -21.49 -2.32
N GLY A 187 20.73 -21.06 -1.14
CA GLY A 187 21.71 -20.00 -0.99
C GLY A 187 21.10 -18.59 -0.95
N ASP A 188 19.80 -18.45 -0.68
CA ASP A 188 19.16 -17.14 -0.52
C ASP A 188 19.84 -16.36 0.62
N GLN A 189 20.53 -15.27 0.27
CA GLN A 189 21.38 -14.55 1.21
C GLN A 189 20.57 -13.93 2.35
N TYR A 190 19.38 -13.42 2.05
CA TYR A 190 18.50 -12.81 3.04
C TYR A 190 18.01 -13.84 4.06
N THR A 191 17.50 -14.99 3.60
CA THR A 191 17.06 -16.08 4.46
C THR A 191 18.20 -16.62 5.32
N ASN A 192 19.41 -16.73 4.77
CA ASN A 192 20.60 -17.13 5.54
C ASN A 192 20.97 -16.11 6.61
N ALA A 193 20.95 -14.80 6.29
CA ALA A 193 21.20 -13.74 7.26
C ALA A 193 20.15 -13.74 8.37
N LEU A 194 18.87 -13.87 8.00
CA LEU A 194 17.73 -13.95 8.91
C LEU A 194 17.88 -15.12 9.88
N TYR A 195 18.21 -16.31 9.36
CA TYR A 195 18.46 -17.51 10.17
C TYR A 195 19.57 -17.29 11.21
N ASN A 196 20.68 -16.67 10.81
CA ASN A 196 21.77 -16.36 11.72
C ASN A 196 21.39 -15.30 12.76
N GLN A 197 20.63 -14.26 12.36
CA GLN A 197 20.16 -13.20 13.24
C GLN A 197 19.22 -13.74 14.34
N PHE A 198 18.37 -14.70 14.00
CA PHE A 198 17.39 -15.29 14.93
C PHE A 198 17.88 -16.56 15.61
N ASN A 199 19.17 -16.59 15.99
CA ASN A 199 19.79 -17.69 16.73
C ASN A 199 19.56 -19.07 16.10
N LYS A 200 19.43 -19.13 14.77
CA LYS A 200 19.26 -20.37 14.02
C LYS A 200 17.99 -21.14 14.38
N VAL A 201 16.97 -20.43 14.89
CA VAL A 201 15.64 -21.00 15.13
C VAL A 201 15.01 -21.35 13.79
N VAL A 202 14.54 -22.60 13.67
CA VAL A 202 13.94 -23.12 12.43
C VAL A 202 12.45 -22.79 12.40
N MET A 203 12.01 -22.12 11.35
CA MET A 203 10.57 -21.97 11.05
C MET A 203 10.06 -23.28 10.43
N PRO A 204 8.98 -23.89 10.95
CA PRO A 204 8.38 -25.08 10.34
C PRO A 204 8.00 -24.85 8.88
N ALA A 205 8.00 -25.92 8.08
CA ALA A 205 7.50 -25.86 6.72
C ALA A 205 5.97 -26.00 6.70
N PHE A 206 5.31 -25.22 5.84
CA PHE A 206 3.84 -25.22 5.68
C PHE A 206 3.44 -25.62 4.24
N PRO A 207 3.79 -26.84 3.77
CA PRO A 207 3.52 -27.26 2.38
C PRO A 207 2.04 -27.42 2.06
N HIS A 208 1.18 -27.49 3.08
CA HIS A 208 -0.26 -27.64 2.94
C HIS A 208 -0.97 -26.29 2.66
N LEU A 209 -0.33 -25.16 2.94
CA LEU A 209 -0.91 -23.84 2.67
C LEU A 209 -0.83 -23.51 1.17
N SER A 210 -2.00 -23.22 0.58
CA SER A 210 -2.10 -22.72 -0.79
C SER A 210 -1.52 -21.31 -0.89
N ASP A 211 -1.27 -20.84 -2.12
CA ASP A 211 -0.83 -19.45 -2.34
C ASP A 211 -1.86 -18.44 -1.80
N ALA A 212 -3.15 -18.73 -1.92
CA ALA A 212 -4.22 -17.89 -1.38
C ALA A 212 -4.21 -17.87 0.15
N ASP A 213 -4.00 -19.02 0.81
CA ASP A 213 -3.91 -19.08 2.28
C ASP A 213 -2.74 -18.24 2.79
N ILE A 214 -1.59 -18.31 2.12
CA ILE A 214 -0.41 -17.53 2.49
C ILE A 214 -0.65 -16.04 2.26
N ASP A 215 -1.27 -15.66 1.14
CA ASP A 215 -1.62 -14.27 0.86
C ASP A 215 -2.61 -13.72 1.89
N ASP A 216 -3.59 -14.51 2.32
CA ASP A 216 -4.55 -14.15 3.35
C ASP A 216 -3.87 -13.94 4.71
N ILE A 217 -2.92 -14.81 5.09
CA ILE A 217 -2.09 -14.63 6.30
C ILE A 217 -1.36 -13.29 6.26
N TYR A 218 -0.68 -12.98 5.15
CA TYR A 218 0.04 -11.71 5.05
C TYR A 218 -0.90 -10.51 4.96
N ARG A 219 -2.08 -10.64 4.34
CA ARG A 219 -3.12 -9.61 4.41
C ARG A 219 -3.49 -9.35 5.87
N TYR A 220 -3.77 -10.40 6.65
CA TYR A 220 -4.03 -10.27 8.08
C TYR A 220 -2.89 -9.56 8.83
N ILE A 221 -1.63 -9.94 8.58
CA ILE A 221 -0.46 -9.31 9.20
C ILE A 221 -0.42 -7.80 8.90
N ASP A 222 -0.58 -7.44 7.62
CA ASP A 222 -0.53 -6.05 7.17
C ASP A 222 -1.69 -5.24 7.76
N GLU A 223 -2.92 -5.77 7.68
CA GLU A 223 -4.14 -5.14 8.22
C GLU A 223 -4.14 -5.04 9.75
N ASP A 224 -3.66 -6.07 10.46
CA ASP A 224 -3.66 -6.11 11.92
C ASP A 224 -2.60 -5.17 12.50
N ALA A 225 -1.43 -5.08 11.85
CA ALA A 225 -0.44 -4.05 12.15
C ALA A 225 -1.04 -2.64 12.00
N PHE A 226 -1.76 -2.43 10.90
CA PHE A 226 -2.49 -1.19 10.63
C PHE A 226 -3.58 -0.92 11.68
N ARG A 227 -4.41 -1.91 12.02
CA ARG A 227 -5.52 -1.77 12.98
C ARG A 227 -5.06 -1.56 14.42
N ARG A 228 -3.92 -2.14 14.83
CA ARG A 228 -3.37 -1.95 16.20
C ARG A 228 -2.68 -0.60 16.37
N HIS A 229 -2.15 -0.04 15.29
CA HIS A 229 -1.54 1.28 15.28
C HIS A 229 -2.17 2.10 14.14
N PRO A 230 -3.46 2.45 14.27
CA PRO A 230 -4.16 3.13 13.20
C PRO A 230 -3.49 4.50 12.99
N PRO A 231 -3.03 4.81 11.78
CA PRO A 231 -2.42 6.10 11.48
C PRO A 231 -3.44 7.24 11.55
N PHE A 232 -4.74 6.92 11.48
CA PHE A 232 -5.82 7.87 11.66
C PHE A 232 -6.71 7.40 12.81
N SER A 233 -6.92 8.25 13.81
CA SER A 233 -7.89 7.96 14.87
C SER A 233 -9.30 7.79 14.30
N ASP A 234 -10.14 6.98 14.95
CA ASP A 234 -11.54 6.83 14.55
C ASP A 234 -12.26 8.18 14.47
N SER A 235 -11.96 9.13 15.37
CA SER A 235 -12.51 10.49 15.32
C SER A 235 -12.09 11.29 14.08
N VAL A 236 -10.93 11.03 13.51
CA VAL A 236 -10.45 11.67 12.29
C VAL A 236 -11.20 11.12 11.07
N LEU A 237 -11.52 9.82 11.07
CA LEU A 237 -12.25 9.15 9.99
C LEU A 237 -13.77 9.38 10.06
N GLN A 238 -14.35 9.46 11.26
CA GLN A 238 -15.80 9.59 11.49
C GLN A 238 -16.40 10.95 11.06
N ASN A 239 -15.56 11.96 10.79
CA ASN A 239 -16.03 13.30 10.38
C ASN A 239 -16.31 13.43 8.88
N HIS A 240 -16.30 12.32 8.13
CA HIS A 240 -16.53 12.30 6.70
C HIS A 240 -17.66 11.33 6.31
N PRO A 241 -18.54 11.70 5.36
CA PRO A 241 -19.70 10.88 4.97
C PRO A 241 -19.34 9.62 4.16
N ASN A 242 -18.06 9.36 3.92
CA ASN A 242 -17.52 8.37 3.01
C ASN A 242 -16.63 7.37 3.77
N ASP A 243 -16.59 6.11 3.34
CA ASP A 243 -15.58 5.16 3.81
C ASP A 243 -14.19 5.59 3.32
N TYR A 244 -13.12 5.10 3.96
CA TYR A 244 -11.74 5.36 3.56
C TYR A 244 -11.01 4.08 3.20
N TYR A 245 -10.31 4.08 2.07
CA TYR A 245 -9.25 3.12 1.80
C TYR A 245 -7.96 3.66 2.39
N GLN A 246 -7.39 2.91 3.33
CA GLN A 246 -6.15 3.30 3.98
C GLN A 246 -4.99 2.44 3.49
N PHE A 247 -3.86 3.07 3.19
CA PHE A 247 -2.68 2.37 2.71
C PHE A 247 -1.37 3.06 3.06
N PRO A 248 -0.30 2.27 3.28
CA PRO A 248 1.05 2.78 3.47
C PRO A 248 1.70 3.19 2.14
N ILE A 249 2.55 4.22 2.17
CA ILE A 249 3.45 4.59 1.08
C ILE A 249 4.85 4.88 1.64
N ASN A 250 5.88 4.44 0.91
CA ASN A 250 7.28 4.50 1.33
C ASN A 250 8.19 5.23 0.34
N ALA A 251 7.61 5.84 -0.69
CA ALA A 251 8.36 6.61 -1.69
C ALA A 251 7.41 7.60 -2.38
N PRO A 252 7.96 8.67 -3.00
CA PRO A 252 7.22 9.47 -3.96
C PRO A 252 6.72 8.59 -5.12
N GLY A 253 5.58 8.96 -5.69
CA GLY A 253 5.03 8.23 -6.81
C GLY A 253 3.52 8.34 -6.93
N TRP A 254 3.02 7.62 -7.93
CA TRP A 254 1.64 7.66 -8.37
C TRP A 254 0.95 6.41 -7.87
N TYR A 255 -0.11 6.58 -7.10
CA TYR A 255 -0.82 5.50 -6.42
C TYR A 255 -2.27 5.49 -6.88
N HIS A 256 -2.71 4.34 -7.40
CA HIS A 256 -4.05 4.17 -7.97
C HIS A 256 -4.79 3.06 -7.26
N VAL A 257 -6.03 3.34 -6.89
CA VAL A 257 -6.94 2.44 -6.20
C VAL A 257 -7.98 1.94 -7.22
N ASP A 258 -7.88 0.67 -7.62
CA ASP A 258 -8.75 0.10 -8.65
C ASP A 258 -9.50 -1.13 -8.14
N THR A 259 -10.71 -1.36 -8.64
CA THR A 259 -11.47 -2.61 -8.42
C THR A 259 -11.00 -3.76 -9.30
N ARG A 260 -10.26 -3.48 -10.39
CA ARG A 260 -9.75 -4.52 -11.29
C ARG A 260 -8.65 -5.30 -10.56
N PRO A 261 -8.76 -6.62 -10.41
CA PRO A 261 -7.65 -7.42 -9.93
C PRO A 261 -6.50 -7.33 -10.94
N PRO A 262 -5.25 -7.55 -10.50
CA PRO A 262 -4.13 -7.59 -11.44
C PRO A 262 -4.43 -8.65 -12.49
N SER A 263 -4.47 -8.24 -13.75
CA SER A 263 -4.54 -9.19 -14.86
C SER A 263 -3.29 -10.08 -14.75
N HIS A 264 -3.49 -11.39 -14.56
CA HIS A 264 -2.43 -12.35 -14.83
C HIS A 264 -1.86 -12.05 -16.24
N PRO A 265 -0.54 -12.15 -16.41
CA PRO A 265 0.13 -11.79 -17.66
C PRO A 265 -0.50 -12.44 -18.89
#